data_AF-A0A1L3I5B8-F1
#
_entry.id   AF-A0A1L3I5B8-F1
#
_cell.length_a   1.000
_cell.length_b   1.000
_cell.length_c   1.000
_cell.angle_alpha   90.00
_cell.angle_beta   90.00
_cell.angle_gamma   90.00
#
_symmetry.space_group_name_H-M   'P 1'
#
loop_
_entity.id
_entity.type
_entity.pdbx_description
1 polymer ?
#
loop_
_entity_poly.entity_id
_entity_poly.type
_entity_poly.pdbx_seq_one_letter_code
_entity_poly.pdbx_strand_id
1 'polypeptide(L)'
;MSVKNKKSRGRNVNRTELAEINGVSMPTVDDWVSRGCPVIQHGARGRAWIFNTADVRSWRDDDIRAQTSHTGNASKSELLLRKLAAETEQAELDLAKAKEQVVPVEQYERALTKAFGEVRAGLRNVLPQRAARRLMGESDETRFKDVLREEVDHVLEALADRDLVEESDIALADDEGEGADGE
;
A
#
# COMPACT_ATOMS: atom_id res chain seq x y z
N MET A 1 0.83 -53.36 30.14
CA MET A 1 2.28 -53.13 30.28
C MET A 1 2.68 -51.98 29.36
N SER A 2 3.00 -50.81 29.91
CA SER A 2 3.30 -49.61 29.11
C SER A 2 4.76 -49.66 28.66
N VAL A 3 4.99 -49.86 27.36
CA VAL A 3 6.33 -49.80 26.77
C VAL A 3 6.80 -48.35 26.81
N LYS A 4 7.62 -48.00 27.80
CA LYS A 4 8.33 -46.72 27.84
C LYS A 4 9.22 -46.66 26.60
N ASN A 5 8.92 -45.72 25.71
CA ASN A 5 9.68 -45.47 24.49
C ASN A 5 11.13 -45.09 24.87
N LYS A 6 12.06 -46.06 24.82
CA LYS A 6 13.48 -45.78 25.03
C LYS A 6 13.92 -44.93 23.85
N LYS A 7 14.06 -43.61 24.04
CA LYS A 7 14.81 -42.76 23.09
C LYS A 7 16.13 -43.48 22.81
N SER A 8 16.33 -43.90 21.57
CA SER A 8 17.60 -44.46 21.10
C SER A 8 18.70 -43.48 21.47
N ARG A 9 19.74 -43.92 22.20
CA ARG A 9 20.84 -43.05 22.70
C ARG A 9 21.76 -42.53 21.57
N GLY A 10 21.37 -42.72 20.31
CA GLY A 10 22.19 -42.44 19.15
C GLY A 10 23.46 -43.29 19.11
N ARG A 11 24.27 -43.10 18.07
CA ARG A 11 25.60 -43.67 17.93
C ARG A 11 26.60 -42.52 17.86
N ASN A 12 27.73 -42.67 18.56
CA ASN A 12 28.84 -41.75 18.41
C ASN A 12 29.57 -42.08 17.10
N VAL A 13 29.63 -41.10 16.20
CA VAL A 13 30.17 -41.25 14.85
C VAL A 13 31.14 -40.12 14.54
N ASN A 14 32.07 -40.39 13.64
CA ASN A 14 32.95 -39.35 13.12
C ASN A 14 32.24 -38.51 12.05
N ARG A 15 32.90 -37.44 11.59
CA ARG A 15 32.34 -36.52 10.58
C ARG A 15 31.99 -37.21 9.25
N THR A 16 32.82 -38.12 8.78
CA THR A 16 32.61 -38.85 7.52
C THR A 16 31.41 -39.79 7.63
N GLU A 17 31.36 -40.56 8.70
CA GLU A 17 30.24 -41.47 9.01
C GLU A 17 28.93 -40.68 9.20
N LEU A 18 28.97 -39.49 9.82
CA LEU A 18 27.79 -38.64 9.98
C LEU A 18 27.26 -38.17 8.61
N ALA A 19 28.15 -37.80 7.69
CA ALA A 19 27.80 -37.38 6.35
C ALA A 19 27.17 -38.54 5.55
N GLU A 20 27.75 -39.73 5.61
CA GLU A 20 27.22 -40.95 4.98
C GLU A 20 25.84 -41.34 5.52
N ILE A 21 25.67 -41.38 6.84
CA ILE A 21 24.40 -41.73 7.50
C ILE A 21 23.28 -40.76 7.10
N ASN A 22 23.61 -39.48 6.93
CA ASN A 22 22.64 -38.45 6.59
C ASN A 22 22.48 -38.21 5.09
N GLY A 23 23.25 -38.90 4.25
CA GLY A 23 23.24 -38.74 2.79
C GLY A 23 23.67 -37.35 2.31
N VAL A 24 24.58 -36.68 3.03
CA VAL A 24 25.05 -35.32 2.71
C VAL A 24 26.57 -35.28 2.49
N SER A 25 27.07 -34.19 1.92
CA SER A 25 28.51 -33.98 1.75
C SER A 25 29.18 -33.55 3.07
N MET A 26 30.48 -33.83 3.23
CA MET A 26 31.23 -33.39 4.42
C MET A 26 31.20 -31.86 4.66
N PRO A 27 31.24 -30.98 3.64
CA PRO A 27 31.06 -29.54 3.84
C PRO A 27 29.69 -29.15 4.39
N THR A 28 28.64 -29.90 4.05
CA THR A 28 27.30 -29.68 4.61
C THR A 28 27.28 -29.92 6.12
N VAL A 29 28.05 -30.92 6.59
CA VAL A 29 28.21 -31.16 8.03
C VAL A 29 28.98 -30.02 8.71
N ASP A 30 29.95 -29.40 8.04
CA ASP A 30 30.65 -28.22 8.58
C ASP A 30 29.70 -27.01 8.71
N ASP A 31 28.84 -26.81 7.71
CA ASP A 31 27.78 -25.81 7.76
C ASP A 31 26.79 -26.07 8.91
N TRP A 32 26.49 -27.34 9.20
CA TRP A 32 25.67 -27.66 10.38
C TRP A 32 26.36 -27.25 11.67
N VAL A 33 27.66 -27.48 11.79
CA VAL A 33 28.45 -27.09 12.96
C VAL A 33 28.48 -25.57 13.12
N SER A 34 28.65 -24.80 12.03
CA SER A 34 28.62 -23.34 12.10
C SER A 34 27.25 -22.80 12.55
N ARG A 35 26.16 -23.52 12.24
CA ARG A 35 24.79 -23.21 12.67
C ARG A 35 24.41 -23.76 14.05
N GLY A 36 25.36 -24.35 14.79
CA GLY A 36 25.15 -24.77 16.17
C GLY A 36 24.79 -26.25 16.36
N CYS A 37 25.13 -27.11 15.40
CA CYS A 37 24.96 -28.56 15.54
C CYS A 37 25.71 -29.11 16.78
N PRO A 38 25.08 -29.98 17.60
CA PRO A 38 25.71 -30.56 18.78
C PRO A 38 26.96 -31.39 18.46
N VAL A 39 28.07 -31.04 19.10
CA VAL A 39 29.37 -31.70 18.97
C VAL A 39 29.78 -32.23 20.35
N ILE A 40 30.10 -33.53 20.45
CA ILE A 40 30.63 -34.11 21.71
C ILE A 40 32.11 -33.80 21.85
N GLN A 41 32.85 -33.90 20.74
CA GLN A 41 34.28 -33.62 20.72
C GLN A 41 34.66 -32.87 19.45
N HIS A 42 35.25 -31.69 19.62
CA HIS A 42 35.82 -30.93 18.52
C HIS A 42 37.11 -31.58 18.03
N GLY A 43 37.29 -31.60 16.72
CA GLY A 43 38.53 -32.07 16.12
C GLY A 43 39.69 -31.11 16.38
N ALA A 44 40.87 -31.68 16.65
CA ALA A 44 42.13 -30.98 16.79
C ALA A 44 43.24 -31.83 16.14
N ARG A 45 44.48 -31.35 16.10
CA ARG A 45 45.60 -32.14 15.56
C ARG A 45 45.73 -33.47 16.34
N GLY A 46 45.39 -34.58 15.68
CA GLY A 46 45.36 -35.92 16.29
C GLY A 46 44.07 -36.29 17.03
N ARG A 47 43.02 -35.47 16.98
CA ARG A 47 41.68 -35.77 17.55
C ARG A 47 40.61 -35.65 16.48
N ALA A 48 39.85 -36.72 16.25
CA ALA A 48 38.72 -36.71 15.33
C ALA A 48 37.50 -36.01 15.95
N TRP A 49 36.63 -35.47 15.10
CA TRP A 49 35.32 -34.97 15.52
C TRP A 49 34.42 -36.13 15.94
N ILE A 50 33.65 -35.95 17.03
CA ILE A 50 32.66 -36.93 17.48
C ILE A 50 31.30 -36.28 17.62
N PHE A 51 30.30 -36.90 16.99
CA PHE A 51 28.90 -36.48 17.00
C PHE A 51 28.01 -37.61 17.51
N ASN A 52 26.93 -37.27 18.20
CA ASN A 52 25.88 -38.24 18.50
C ASN A 52 24.76 -38.12 17.47
N THR A 53 24.45 -39.22 16.77
CA THR A 53 23.43 -39.18 15.71
C THR A 53 22.02 -38.81 16.18
N ALA A 54 21.65 -39.08 17.44
CA ALA A 54 20.34 -38.72 17.98
C ALA A 54 20.24 -37.22 18.29
N ASP A 55 21.30 -36.64 18.87
CA ASP A 55 21.35 -35.21 19.19
C ASP A 55 21.38 -34.37 17.91
N VAL A 56 22.19 -34.78 16.92
CA VAL A 56 22.25 -34.12 15.60
C VAL A 56 20.90 -34.19 14.90
N ARG A 57 20.18 -35.32 14.99
CA ARG A 57 18.87 -35.45 14.37
C ARG A 57 17.82 -34.55 15.03
N SER A 58 17.79 -34.49 16.36
CA SER A 58 16.89 -33.59 17.08
C SER A 58 17.15 -32.13 16.72
N TRP A 59 18.43 -31.72 16.71
CA TRP A 59 18.81 -30.36 16.31
C TRP A 59 18.41 -30.08 14.86
N ARG A 60 18.60 -31.03 13.95
CA ARG A 60 18.26 -30.87 12.53
C ARG A 60 16.76 -30.71 12.31
N ASP A 61 15.93 -31.43 13.06
CA ASP A 61 14.47 -31.28 13.02
C ASP A 61 14.03 -29.89 13.55
N ASP A 62 14.75 -29.33 14.52
CA ASP A 62 14.51 -27.96 15.02
C ASP A 62 14.99 -26.89 14.02
N ASP A 63 16.17 -27.08 13.44
CA ASP A 63 16.79 -26.20 12.45
C ASP A 63 15.97 -26.13 11.16
N ILE A 64 15.47 -27.26 10.65
CA ILE A 64 14.57 -27.29 9.48
C ILE A 64 13.26 -26.55 9.79
N ARG A 65 12.70 -26.71 11.00
CA ARG A 65 11.49 -25.99 11.42
C ARG A 65 11.72 -24.48 11.49
N ALA A 66 12.88 -24.04 11.99
CA ALA A 66 13.26 -22.64 12.04
C ALA A 66 13.42 -22.05 10.62
N GLN A 67 14.08 -22.76 9.70
CA GLN A 67 14.30 -22.32 8.32
C GLN A 67 13.01 -22.28 7.48
N THR A 68 12.12 -23.26 7.68
CA THR A 68 10.83 -23.32 6.96
C THR A 68 9.88 -22.21 7.41
N SER A 69 9.98 -21.79 8.68
CA SER A 69 9.20 -20.67 9.20
C SER A 69 9.61 -19.31 8.60
N HIS A 70 10.81 -19.21 8.02
CA HIS A 70 11.36 -17.95 7.49
C HIS A 70 11.14 -17.78 5.97
N THR A 71 10.75 -18.83 5.25
CA THR A 71 10.73 -18.85 3.77
C THR A 71 9.33 -18.82 3.15
N GLY A 72 8.25 -18.94 3.94
CA GLY A 72 6.88 -19.11 3.39
C GLY A 72 5.88 -17.99 3.68
N ASN A 73 6.05 -17.20 4.73
CA ASN A 73 5.11 -16.15 5.14
C ASN A 73 5.90 -14.94 5.64
N ALA A 74 5.46 -13.72 5.28
CA ALA A 74 6.00 -12.50 5.86
C ALA A 74 6.01 -12.64 7.39
N SER A 75 7.14 -12.34 8.01
CA SER A 75 7.27 -12.51 9.46
C SER A 75 6.20 -11.66 10.17
N LYS A 76 5.73 -12.08 11.35
CA LYS A 76 4.75 -11.29 12.12
C LYS A 76 5.20 -9.83 12.31
N SER A 77 6.51 -9.62 12.47
CA SER A 77 7.14 -8.30 12.49
C SER A 77 6.98 -7.51 11.19
N GLU A 78 7.20 -8.12 10.03
CA GLU A 78 7.02 -7.46 8.73
C GLU A 78 5.56 -7.06 8.48
N LEU A 79 4.61 -7.93 8.82
CA LEU A 79 3.18 -7.63 8.68
C LEU A 79 2.76 -6.48 9.62
N LEU A 80 3.28 -6.46 10.84
CA LEU A 80 3.03 -5.36 11.79
C LEU A 80 3.63 -4.04 11.30
N LEU A 81 4.85 -4.05 10.75
CA LEU A 81 5.47 -2.86 10.18
C LEU A 81 4.68 -2.33 8.98
N ARG A 82 4.22 -3.21 8.09
CA ARG A 82 3.39 -2.83 6.95
C ARG A 82 2.04 -2.26 7.39
N LYS A 83 1.42 -2.86 8.40
CA LYS A 83 0.18 -2.35 8.99
C LYS A 83 0.40 -0.96 9.59
N LEU A 84 1.45 -0.79 10.39
CA LEU A 84 1.78 0.50 10.99
C LEU A 84 2.04 1.58 9.93
N ALA A 85 2.74 1.24 8.85
CA ALA A 85 2.96 2.14 7.72
C ALA A 85 1.64 2.57 7.05
N ALA A 86 0.74 1.63 6.79
CA ALA A 86 -0.57 1.94 6.23
C ALA A 86 -1.44 2.79 7.17
N GLU A 87 -1.40 2.53 8.48
CA GLU A 87 -2.09 3.34 9.49
C GLU A 87 -1.52 4.77 9.55
N THR A 88 -0.21 4.93 9.43
CA THR A 88 0.41 6.27 9.37
C THR A 88 0.03 7.02 8.11
N GLU A 89 0.04 6.36 6.94
CA GLU A 89 -0.39 6.97 5.68
C GLU A 89 -1.86 7.39 5.73
N GLN A 90 -2.72 6.55 6.30
CA GLN A 90 -4.14 6.88 6.47
C GLN A 90 -4.32 8.10 7.40
N ALA A 91 -3.61 8.14 8.52
CA ALA A 91 -3.67 9.27 9.45
C ALA A 91 -3.16 10.58 8.82
N GLU A 92 -2.13 10.51 7.96
CA GLU A 92 -1.65 11.66 7.20
C GLU A 92 -2.67 12.15 6.16
N LEU A 93 -3.34 11.23 5.46
CA LEU A 93 -4.41 11.56 4.52
C LEU A 93 -5.61 12.19 5.23
N ASP A 94 -6.02 11.66 6.37
CA ASP A 94 -7.14 12.22 7.15
C ASP A 94 -6.80 13.60 7.72
N LEU A 95 -5.54 13.80 8.15
CA LEU A 95 -5.05 15.13 8.52
C LEU A 95 -5.06 16.10 7.33
N ALA A 96 -4.67 15.64 6.14
CA ALA A 96 -4.70 16.45 4.92
C ALA A 96 -6.13 16.82 4.51
N LYS A 97 -7.10 15.89 4.63
CA LYS A 97 -8.53 16.15 4.40
C LYS A 97 -9.06 17.17 5.40
N ALA A 98 -8.76 17.00 6.69
CA ALA A 98 -9.20 17.93 7.73
C ALA A 98 -8.60 19.34 7.59
N LYS A 99 -7.44 19.45 6.93
CA LYS A 99 -6.81 20.73 6.54
C LYS A 99 -7.28 21.26 5.18
N GLU A 100 -8.26 20.60 4.55
CA GLU A 100 -8.79 20.96 3.23
C GLU A 100 -7.72 21.00 2.13
N GLN A 101 -6.66 20.19 2.25
CA GLN A 101 -5.55 20.16 1.29
C GLN A 101 -5.75 19.15 0.16
N VAL A 102 -6.68 18.20 0.32
CA VAL A 102 -6.97 17.14 -0.64
C VAL A 102 -8.48 16.98 -0.80
N VAL A 103 -8.91 16.69 -2.02
CA VAL A 103 -10.31 16.42 -2.38
C VAL A 103 -10.37 15.19 -3.30
N PRO A 104 -11.40 14.33 -3.19
CA PRO A 104 -11.68 13.29 -4.17
C PRO A 104 -11.74 13.82 -5.61
N VAL A 105 -11.12 13.09 -6.54
CA VAL A 105 -11.06 13.49 -7.95
C VAL A 105 -12.46 13.61 -8.57
N GLU A 106 -13.38 12.71 -8.25
CA GLU A 106 -14.75 12.73 -8.79
C GLU A 106 -15.53 13.99 -8.39
N GLN A 107 -15.34 14.49 -7.17
CA GLN A 107 -15.96 15.74 -6.70
C GLN A 107 -15.41 16.94 -7.45
N TYR A 108 -14.09 16.98 -7.59
CA TYR A 108 -13.43 18.03 -8.37
C TYR A 108 -13.92 18.03 -9.83
N GLU A 109 -14.05 16.88 -10.47
CA GLU A 109 -14.57 16.76 -11.84
C GLU A 109 -16.01 17.28 -11.97
N ARG A 110 -16.88 16.94 -11.01
CA ARG A 110 -18.27 17.43 -10.98
C ARG A 110 -18.35 18.95 -10.84
N ALA A 111 -17.62 19.50 -9.86
CA ALA A 111 -17.54 20.94 -9.63
C ALA A 111 -17.03 21.68 -10.88
N LEU A 112 -15.96 21.17 -11.50
CA LEU A 112 -15.38 21.74 -12.71
C LEU A 112 -16.36 21.69 -13.90
N THR A 113 -17.07 20.57 -14.07
CA THR A 113 -18.08 20.39 -15.13
C THR A 113 -19.23 21.38 -14.98
N LYS A 114 -19.71 21.59 -13.75
CA LYS A 114 -20.76 22.58 -13.46
C LYS A 114 -20.29 23.99 -13.77
N ALA A 115 -19.13 24.39 -13.25
CA ALA A 115 -18.56 25.72 -13.45
C ALA A 115 -18.38 26.05 -14.94
N PHE A 116 -17.78 25.15 -15.74
CA PHE A 116 -17.66 25.35 -17.18
C PHE A 116 -18.99 25.26 -17.93
N GLY A 117 -19.97 24.53 -17.40
CA GLY A 117 -21.34 24.50 -17.89
C GLY A 117 -21.99 25.88 -17.87
N GLU A 118 -21.84 26.61 -16.76
CA GLU A 118 -22.32 27.98 -16.58
C GLU A 118 -21.60 28.95 -17.52
N VAL A 119 -20.27 28.86 -17.63
CA VAL A 119 -19.49 29.67 -18.59
C VAL A 119 -20.00 29.49 -20.01
N ARG A 120 -20.22 28.23 -20.43
CA ARG A 120 -20.76 27.91 -21.75
C ARG A 120 -22.16 28.49 -21.93
N ALA A 121 -23.01 28.41 -20.91
CA ALA A 121 -24.37 28.97 -20.96
C ALA A 121 -24.35 30.49 -21.13
N GLY A 122 -23.50 31.19 -20.37
CA GLY A 122 -23.31 32.64 -20.50
C GLY A 122 -22.88 33.06 -21.89
N LEU A 123 -21.83 32.42 -22.42
CA LEU A 123 -21.28 32.75 -23.75
C LEU A 123 -22.21 32.39 -24.91
N ARG A 124 -22.95 31.28 -24.84
CA ARG A 124 -23.78 30.83 -25.98
C ARG A 124 -25.19 31.37 -25.95
N ASN A 125 -25.75 31.62 -24.76
CA ASN A 125 -27.17 31.96 -24.62
C ASN A 125 -27.36 33.42 -24.21
N VAL A 126 -26.60 33.91 -23.23
CA VAL A 126 -26.81 35.25 -22.66
C VAL A 126 -26.19 36.33 -23.54
N LEU A 127 -24.89 36.20 -23.86
CA LEU A 127 -24.15 37.20 -24.62
C LEU A 127 -24.78 37.46 -26.00
N PRO A 128 -25.06 36.46 -26.86
CA PRO A 128 -25.56 36.73 -28.20
C PRO A 128 -26.93 37.39 -28.16
N GLN A 129 -27.77 37.02 -27.19
CA GLN A 129 -29.11 37.59 -27.08
C GLN A 129 -29.11 39.06 -26.66
N ARG A 130 -28.19 39.46 -25.77
CA ARG A 130 -28.04 40.87 -25.38
C ARG A 130 -27.32 41.68 -26.46
N ALA A 131 -26.22 41.16 -27.01
CA ALA A 131 -25.48 41.79 -28.09
C ALA A 131 -26.37 42.04 -29.31
N ALA A 132 -27.17 41.06 -29.73
CA ALA A 132 -28.08 41.21 -30.86
C ALA A 132 -29.05 42.39 -30.67
N ARG A 133 -29.60 42.58 -29.47
CA ARG A 133 -30.51 43.71 -29.18
C ARG A 133 -29.82 45.06 -29.25
N ARG A 134 -28.56 45.15 -28.81
CA ARG A 134 -27.78 46.40 -28.80
C ARG A 134 -27.19 46.76 -30.17
N LEU A 135 -27.00 45.77 -31.03
CA LEU A 135 -26.38 45.92 -32.34
C LEU A 135 -27.39 46.02 -33.49
N MET A 136 -28.70 45.93 -33.22
CA MET A 136 -29.71 46.10 -34.27
C MET A 136 -29.63 47.49 -34.90
N GLY A 137 -29.38 47.54 -36.20
CA GLY A 137 -29.24 48.78 -36.97
C GLY A 137 -27.88 49.46 -36.85
N GLU A 138 -26.94 48.86 -36.10
CA GLU A 138 -25.55 49.35 -36.02
C GLU A 138 -24.78 49.00 -37.30
N SER A 139 -23.87 49.89 -37.70
CA SER A 139 -23.04 49.76 -38.91
C SER A 139 -21.57 50.13 -38.69
N ASP A 140 -21.22 50.73 -37.55
CA ASP A 140 -19.84 51.01 -37.18
C ASP A 140 -19.17 49.80 -36.52
N GLU A 141 -18.15 49.24 -37.18
CA GLU A 141 -17.35 48.12 -36.69
C GLU A 141 -16.74 48.37 -35.30
N THR A 142 -16.36 49.62 -35.01
CA THR A 142 -15.80 50.00 -33.71
C THR A 142 -16.83 49.78 -32.60
N ARG A 143 -18.07 50.23 -32.85
CA ARG A 143 -19.20 50.03 -31.94
C ARG A 143 -19.54 48.56 -31.78
N PHE A 144 -19.45 47.74 -32.84
CA PHE A 144 -19.60 46.28 -32.72
C PHE A 144 -18.63 45.68 -31.72
N LYS A 145 -17.35 46.01 -31.83
CA LYS A 145 -16.30 45.48 -30.95
C LYS A 145 -16.50 45.94 -29.50
N ASP A 146 -16.85 47.21 -29.31
CA ASP A 146 -17.05 47.77 -27.97
C ASP A 146 -18.24 47.09 -27.27
N VAL A 147 -19.38 46.98 -27.94
CA VAL A 147 -20.55 46.29 -27.39
C VAL A 147 -20.23 44.83 -27.09
N LEU A 148 -19.57 44.10 -28.00
CA LEU A 148 -19.23 42.69 -27.75
C LEU A 148 -18.30 42.53 -26.53
N ARG A 149 -17.32 43.42 -26.34
CA ARG A 149 -16.46 43.37 -25.14
C ARG A 149 -17.25 43.67 -23.87
N GLU A 150 -18.06 44.71 -23.86
CA GLU A 150 -18.92 45.03 -22.71
C GLU A 150 -19.86 43.86 -22.35
N GLU A 151 -20.38 43.15 -23.36
CA GLU A 151 -21.23 41.98 -23.13
C GLU A 151 -20.44 40.77 -22.60
N VAL A 152 -19.19 40.58 -23.03
CA VAL A 152 -18.28 39.58 -22.44
C VAL A 152 -18.00 39.93 -20.98
N ASP A 153 -17.61 41.17 -20.69
CA ASP A 153 -17.28 41.63 -19.35
C ASP A 153 -18.47 41.45 -18.41
N HIS A 154 -19.69 41.77 -18.86
CA HIS A 154 -20.89 41.53 -18.06
C HIS A 154 -21.17 40.05 -17.79
N VAL A 155 -20.90 39.15 -18.74
CA VAL A 155 -21.03 37.71 -18.49
C VAL A 155 -19.98 37.25 -17.49
N LEU A 156 -18.75 37.76 -17.56
CA LEU A 156 -17.69 37.43 -16.63
C LEU A 156 -17.98 37.97 -15.22
N GLU A 157 -18.47 39.20 -15.08
CA GLU A 157 -18.92 39.77 -13.81
C GLU A 157 -20.05 38.93 -13.20
N ALA A 158 -21.07 38.58 -13.99
CA ALA A 158 -22.18 37.76 -13.53
C ALA A 158 -21.75 36.33 -13.12
N LEU A 159 -20.69 35.79 -13.72
CA LEU A 159 -20.11 34.50 -13.33
C LEU A 159 -19.24 34.62 -12.07
N ALA A 160 -18.57 35.75 -11.86
CA ALA A 160 -17.74 36.00 -10.69
C ALA A 160 -18.59 36.23 -9.42
N ASP A 161 -19.77 36.85 -9.56
CA ASP A 161 -20.69 37.10 -8.45
C ASP A 161 -21.54 35.86 -8.08
N ARG A 162 -21.45 34.77 -8.84
CA ARG A 162 -22.18 33.53 -8.58
C ARG A 162 -21.28 32.50 -7.91
N ASP A 163 -21.83 31.81 -6.93
CA ASP A 163 -21.26 30.54 -6.49
C ASP A 163 -21.45 29.50 -7.60
N LEU A 164 -20.42 29.32 -8.43
CA LEU A 164 -20.42 28.38 -9.54
C LEU A 164 -20.40 26.92 -9.08
N VAL A 165 -19.97 26.70 -7.84
CA VAL A 165 -19.87 25.40 -7.17
C VAL A 165 -20.52 25.55 -5.81
N GLU A 166 -21.49 24.69 -5.52
CA GLU A 166 -22.17 24.65 -4.23
C GLU A 166 -21.52 23.61 -3.33
N GLU A 167 -21.72 23.74 -2.02
CA GLU A 167 -21.21 22.78 -1.04
C GLU A 167 -21.69 21.36 -1.34
N SER A 168 -22.91 21.18 -1.87
CA SER A 168 -23.43 19.87 -2.29
C SER A 168 -22.71 19.24 -3.49
N ASP A 169 -22.01 20.04 -4.31
CA ASP A 169 -21.22 19.53 -5.43
C ASP A 169 -19.87 18.94 -4.94
N ILE A 170 -19.46 19.32 -3.74
CA ILE A 170 -18.20 18.92 -3.07
C ILE A 170 -18.49 17.99 -1.89
N ALA A 171 -19.70 18.01 -1.33
CA ALA A 171 -20.08 17.18 -0.20
C ALA A 171 -19.99 15.70 -0.58
N LEU A 172 -19.35 14.93 0.28
CA LEU A 172 -19.50 13.49 0.27
C LEU A 172 -20.97 13.22 0.60
N ALA A 173 -21.67 12.44 -0.25
CA ALA A 173 -22.75 11.64 0.31
C ALA A 173 -22.06 10.81 1.38
N ASP A 174 -22.36 11.05 2.66
CA ASP A 174 -21.85 10.23 3.73
C ASP A 174 -22.09 8.78 3.30
N ASP A 175 -21.00 8.08 3.00
CA ASP A 175 -21.01 6.63 3.00
C ASP A 175 -21.27 6.32 4.47
N GLU A 176 -22.55 6.21 4.83
CA GLU A 176 -22.98 5.44 5.98
C GLU A 176 -22.37 4.07 5.75
N GLY A 177 -21.12 3.91 6.18
CA GLY A 177 -20.48 2.65 6.31
C GLY A 177 -21.40 1.86 7.21
N GLU A 178 -22.18 0.96 6.60
CA GLU A 178 -22.84 -0.13 7.29
C GLU A 178 -21.73 -0.80 8.09
N GLY A 179 -21.63 -0.40 9.35
CA GLY A 179 -21.08 -1.22 10.39
C GLY A 179 -21.93 -2.48 10.38
N ALA A 180 -21.48 -3.47 9.63
CA ALA A 180 -21.91 -4.85 9.78
C ALA A 180 -21.42 -5.28 11.17
N ASP A 181 -22.17 -4.84 12.19
CA ASP A 181 -22.10 -5.36 13.54
C ASP A 181 -22.42 -6.85 13.46
N GLY A 182 -21.53 -7.62 14.08
CA GLY A 182 -21.50 -9.07 13.99
C GLY A 182 -22.72 -9.76 14.58
N GLU A 183 -22.92 -10.97 14.08
CA GLU A 183 -23.68 -12.05 14.71
C GLU A 183 -22.78 -13.28 14.83
#